data_AF-A0A3D1J2H5-F1
#
_entry.id   AF-A0A3D1J2H5-F1
#
_cell.length_a   1.000
_cell.length_b   1.000
_cell.length_c   1.000
_cell.angle_alpha   90.00
_cell.angle_beta   90.00
_cell.angle_gamma   90.00
#
_symmetry.space_group_name_H-M   'P 1'
#
loop_
_entity.id
_entity.type
_entity.pdbx_description
1 polymer ?
#
loop_
_entity_poly.entity_id
_entity_poly.type
_entity_poly.pdbx_seq_one_letter_code
_entity_poly.pdbx_strand_id
1 'polypeptide(L)'
;MLDFDLLLFAAPGSILPAAVAGIFGLLIGSFLNVVIYRMPQIMQRESDNYVASESGLPLPHTARFSLAVPRSACPHCGHQITALENIPVISYLFLRGKCIACKAPISIRYPVVELLTATLSAFLIWHFGSGVLGLSTLLFAYLLIAMTFIDADTQLLPDDLTFPLLWCGLLLNLHGALVPLQEAVIGAAAGYLCLWS
;
A
#
# COMPACT_ATOMS: atom_id res chain seq x y z
N MET A 1 23.55 19.70 -11.15
CA MET A 1 23.44 18.83 -9.97
C MET A 1 22.11 19.17 -9.33
N LEU A 2 21.15 18.24 -9.29
CA LEU A 2 19.97 18.42 -8.45
C LEU A 2 20.47 18.42 -7.00
N ASP A 3 20.29 19.51 -6.27
CA ASP A 3 20.61 19.54 -4.85
C ASP A 3 19.65 18.60 -4.13
N PHE A 4 20.17 17.51 -3.57
CA PHE A 4 19.37 16.52 -2.85
C PHE A 4 18.64 17.16 -1.67
N ASP A 5 19.25 18.15 -1.01
CA ASP A 5 18.65 18.89 0.09
C ASP A 5 17.44 19.71 -0.35
N LEU A 6 17.46 20.28 -1.56
CA LEU A 6 16.33 21.00 -2.13
C LEU A 6 15.13 20.08 -2.39
N LEU A 7 15.39 18.80 -2.67
CA LEU A 7 14.34 17.82 -2.93
C LEU A 7 13.79 17.17 -1.65
N LEU A 8 14.63 17.01 -0.62
CA LEU A 8 14.28 16.40 0.68
C LEU A 8 13.68 17.37 1.70
N PHE A 9 13.94 18.68 1.58
CA PHE A 9 13.43 19.69 2.52
C PHE A 9 12.71 20.84 1.81
N ALA A 10 12.03 20.53 0.71
CA ALA A 10 11.30 21.52 -0.05
C ALA A 10 10.10 22.06 0.73
N ALA A 11 9.89 23.36 0.63
CA ALA A 11 8.72 24.03 1.19
C ALA A 11 7.43 23.58 0.49
N PRO A 12 6.27 23.71 1.17
CA PRO A 12 4.96 23.58 0.55
C PRO A 12 4.83 24.42 -0.75
N GLY A 13 4.05 23.93 -1.70
CA GLY A 13 3.84 24.54 -3.01
C GLY A 13 4.86 24.14 -4.08
N SER A 14 5.93 23.43 -3.70
CA SER A 14 7.02 23.06 -4.62
C SER A 14 6.56 21.99 -5.62
N ILE A 15 6.52 22.37 -6.90
CA ILE A 15 6.01 21.50 -7.98
C ILE A 15 6.95 20.32 -8.26
N LEU A 16 8.26 20.55 -8.28
CA LEU A 16 9.23 19.50 -8.64
C LEU A 16 9.23 18.32 -7.65
N PRO A 17 9.36 18.52 -6.32
CA PRO A 17 9.23 17.45 -5.34
C PRO A 17 7.87 16.75 -5.37
N ALA A 18 6.78 17.50 -5.59
CA ALA A 18 5.45 16.92 -5.72
C ALA A 18 5.33 16.00 -6.95
N ALA A 19 5.88 16.42 -8.11
CA ALA A 19 5.92 15.60 -9.30
C ALA A 19 6.76 14.32 -9.11
N VAL A 20 7.91 14.44 -8.46
CA VAL A 20 8.77 13.29 -8.12
C VAL A 20 8.04 12.34 -7.16
N ALA A 21 7.35 12.87 -6.15
CA ALA A 21 6.54 12.08 -5.23
C ALA A 21 5.38 11.37 -5.94
N GLY A 22 4.74 12.02 -6.92
CA GLY A 22 3.70 11.40 -7.74
C GLY A 22 4.22 10.24 -8.58
N ILE A 23 5.36 10.42 -9.26
CA ILE A 23 6.01 9.35 -10.04
C ILE A 23 6.41 8.18 -9.13
N PHE A 24 6.97 8.48 -7.95
CA PHE A 24 7.28 7.45 -6.97
C PHE A 24 6.02 6.77 -6.43
N GLY A 25 4.94 7.52 -6.24
CA GLY A 25 3.63 7.04 -5.84
C GLY A 25 3.03 6.02 -6.82
N LEU A 26 3.33 6.12 -8.12
CA LEU A 26 2.96 5.07 -9.09
C LEU A 26 3.63 3.73 -8.75
N LEU A 27 4.93 3.74 -8.45
CA LEU A 27 5.69 2.54 -8.09
C LEU A 27 5.19 1.94 -6.78
N ILE A 28 4.95 2.79 -5.79
CA ILE A 28 4.36 2.38 -4.51
C ILE A 28 2.97 1.81 -4.71
N GLY A 29 2.10 2.45 -5.50
CA GLY A 29 0.75 1.96 -5.78
C GLY A 29 0.75 0.57 -6.46
N SER A 30 1.69 0.32 -7.37
CA SER A 30 1.90 -1.02 -7.95
C SER A 30 2.27 -2.04 -6.87
N PHE A 31 3.14 -1.68 -5.92
CA PHE A 31 3.44 -2.53 -4.77
C PHE A 31 2.23 -2.71 -3.84
N LEU A 32 1.43 -1.67 -3.60
CA LEU A 32 0.22 -1.76 -2.77
C LEU A 32 -0.78 -2.76 -3.35
N ASN A 33 -0.93 -2.87 -4.68
CA ASN A 33 -1.75 -3.93 -5.28
C ASN A 33 -1.29 -5.35 -4.85
N VAL A 34 0.02 -5.56 -4.68
CA VAL A 34 0.57 -6.83 -4.17
C VAL A 34 0.20 -7.02 -2.70
N VAL A 35 0.35 -5.99 -1.88
CA VAL A 35 -0.03 -6.05 -0.45
C VAL A 35 -1.52 -6.34 -0.29
N ILE A 36 -2.37 -5.59 -0.99
CA ILE A 36 -3.82 -5.74 -0.98
C ILE A 36 -4.24 -7.17 -1.30
N TYR A 37 -3.67 -7.76 -2.36
CA TYR A 37 -4.03 -9.10 -2.77
C TYR A 37 -3.45 -10.21 -1.89
N ARG A 38 -2.18 -10.07 -1.46
CA ARG A 38 -1.43 -11.17 -0.82
C ARG A 38 -1.57 -11.20 0.69
N MET A 39 -1.71 -10.06 1.37
CA MET A 39 -1.75 -10.03 2.83
C MET A 39 -2.87 -10.90 3.41
N PRO A 40 -4.14 -10.81 2.93
CA PRO A 40 -5.22 -11.64 3.47
C PRO A 40 -4.99 -13.14 3.20
N GLN A 41 -4.40 -13.48 2.06
CA GLN A 41 -4.08 -14.87 1.72
C GLN A 41 -2.94 -15.44 2.56
N ILE A 42 -1.96 -14.62 2.95
CA ILE A 42 -0.89 -15.04 3.86
C ILE A 42 -1.50 -15.38 5.23
N MET A 43 -2.35 -14.49 5.76
CA MET A 43 -3.05 -14.71 7.04
C MET A 43 -3.92 -15.97 7.00
N GLN A 44 -4.68 -16.17 5.91
CA GLN A 44 -5.52 -17.36 5.77
C GLN A 44 -4.68 -18.65 5.75
N ARG A 45 -3.58 -18.66 4.99
CA ARG A 45 -2.69 -19.83 4.91
C ARG A 45 -2.04 -20.16 6.25
N GLU A 46 -1.66 -19.15 7.02
CA GLU A 46 -1.12 -19.32 8.36
C GLU A 46 -2.18 -19.93 9.29
N SER A 47 -3.41 -19.42 9.25
CA SER A 47 -4.53 -19.95 10.04
C SER A 47 -4.86 -21.40 9.68
N ASP A 48 -4.96 -21.73 8.38
CA ASP A 48 -5.21 -23.09 7.89
C ASP A 48 -4.13 -24.07 8.39
N ASN A 49 -2.86 -23.65 8.33
CA ASN A 49 -1.74 -24.44 8.80
C ASN A 49 -1.76 -24.63 10.32
N TYR A 50 -2.12 -23.59 11.08
CA TYR A 50 -2.27 -23.68 12.54
C TYR A 50 -3.36 -24.68 12.94
N VAL A 51 -4.53 -24.63 12.31
CA VAL A 51 -5.63 -25.57 12.57
C VAL A 51 -5.22 -27.01 12.22
N ALA A 52 -4.54 -27.21 11.09
CA ALA A 52 -4.03 -28.52 10.71
C ALA A 52 -3.01 -29.05 11.74
N SER A 53 -2.08 -28.22 12.22
CA SER A 53 -1.10 -28.64 13.22
C SER A 53 -1.75 -29.03 14.55
N GLU A 54 -2.73 -28.26 15.03
CA GLU A 54 -3.46 -28.56 16.27
C GLU A 54 -4.33 -29.83 16.12
N SER A 55 -4.80 -30.10 14.90
CA SER A 55 -5.59 -31.30 14.59
C SER A 55 -4.74 -32.55 14.30
N GLY A 56 -3.40 -32.45 14.35
CA GLY A 56 -2.50 -33.55 13.99
C GLY A 56 -2.56 -33.95 12.51
N LEU A 57 -3.06 -33.06 11.65
CA LEU A 57 -3.18 -33.26 10.20
C LEU A 57 -1.94 -32.71 9.48
N PRO A 58 -1.62 -33.20 8.26
CA PRO A 58 -0.56 -32.62 7.45
C PRO A 58 -0.90 -31.17 7.06
N LEU A 59 0.13 -30.33 6.98
CA LEU A 59 -0.02 -28.91 6.63
C LEU A 59 -0.54 -28.76 5.18
N PRO A 60 -1.68 -28.10 4.96
CA PRO A 60 -2.25 -27.93 3.63
C PRO A 60 -1.40 -27.02 2.73
N HIS A 61 -0.70 -26.03 3.30
CA HIS A 61 0.10 -25.06 2.55
C HIS A 61 1.58 -25.13 2.93
N THR A 62 2.39 -25.81 2.13
CA THR A 62 3.85 -25.95 2.36
C THR A 62 4.69 -25.06 1.47
N ALA A 63 4.14 -24.58 0.35
CA ALA A 63 4.83 -23.71 -0.58
C ALA A 63 5.03 -22.31 0.02
N ARG A 64 6.23 -21.74 -0.17
CA ARG A 64 6.54 -20.39 0.29
C ARG A 64 5.66 -19.36 -0.42
N PHE A 65 4.87 -18.62 0.35
CA PHE A 65 4.05 -17.52 -0.13
C PHE A 65 4.24 -16.30 0.75
N SER A 66 4.71 -15.20 0.16
CA SER A 66 4.97 -13.94 0.82
C SER A 66 4.68 -12.76 -0.13
N LEU A 67 4.87 -11.54 0.36
CA LEU A 67 4.76 -10.35 -0.47
C LEU A 67 5.73 -10.38 -1.67
N ALA A 68 6.92 -10.96 -1.51
CA ALA A 68 7.95 -11.02 -2.55
C ALA A 68 7.88 -12.29 -3.43
N VAL A 69 7.30 -13.39 -2.94
CA VAL A 69 7.34 -14.70 -3.60
C VAL A 69 5.95 -15.34 -3.61
N PRO A 70 5.47 -15.91 -4.72
CA PRO A 70 6.11 -16.03 -6.04
C PRO A 70 6.11 -14.70 -6.81
N ARG A 71 6.71 -14.71 -8.00
CA ARG A 71 6.60 -13.57 -8.94
C ARG A 71 5.15 -13.39 -9.39
N SER A 72 4.80 -12.16 -9.76
CA SER A 72 3.47 -11.84 -10.31
C SER A 72 3.24 -12.63 -11.59
N ALA A 73 2.05 -13.22 -11.71
CA ALA A 73 1.67 -14.06 -12.84
C ALA A 73 0.22 -13.81 -13.25
N CYS A 74 -0.09 -14.06 -14.51
CA CYS A 74 -1.47 -14.00 -15.00
C CYS A 74 -2.31 -15.12 -14.36
N PRO A 75 -3.48 -14.83 -13.75
CA PRO A 75 -4.30 -15.85 -13.10
C PRO A 75 -4.95 -16.83 -14.09
N HIS A 76 -5.03 -16.48 -15.39
CA HIS A 76 -5.67 -17.32 -16.40
C HIS A 76 -4.72 -18.31 -17.07
N CYS A 77 -3.45 -17.92 -17.27
CA CYS A 77 -2.49 -18.72 -18.05
C CYS A 77 -1.16 -18.99 -17.34
N GLY A 78 -0.93 -18.41 -16.16
CA GLY A 78 0.32 -18.57 -15.41
C GLY A 78 1.53 -17.84 -16.00
N HIS A 79 1.35 -17.06 -17.08
CA HIS A 79 2.41 -16.23 -17.67
C HIS A 79 3.06 -15.35 -16.61
N GLN A 80 4.38 -15.44 -16.47
CA GLN A 80 5.14 -14.66 -15.50
C GLN A 80 5.29 -13.23 -16.00
N ILE A 81 4.74 -12.29 -15.24
CA ILE A 81 4.75 -10.87 -15.60
C ILE A 81 6.20 -10.36 -15.53
N THR A 82 6.67 -9.79 -16.63
CA THR A 82 7.98 -9.18 -16.75
C THR A 82 8.00 -7.78 -16.13
N ALA A 83 9.19 -7.24 -15.84
CA ALA A 83 9.32 -5.90 -15.28
C ALA A 83 8.68 -4.82 -16.18
N LEU A 84 8.78 -4.98 -17.50
CA LEU A 84 8.18 -4.06 -18.48
C LEU A 84 6.64 -4.13 -18.49
N GLU A 85 6.08 -5.32 -18.29
CA GLU A 85 4.63 -5.51 -18.15
C GLU A 85 4.10 -5.00 -16.79
N ASN A 86 4.99 -4.73 -15.84
CA ASN A 86 4.66 -4.24 -14.50
C ASN A 86 5.01 -2.75 -14.31
N ILE A 87 5.27 -1.99 -15.38
CA ILE A 87 5.44 -0.52 -15.30
C ILE A 87 4.06 0.10 -15.02
N PRO A 88 3.86 0.76 -13.85
CA PRO A 88 2.54 1.22 -13.43
C PRO A 88 1.87 2.11 -14.48
N VAL A 89 0.56 1.92 -14.70
CA VAL A 89 -0.33 2.62 -15.64
C VAL A 89 0.07 2.48 -17.12
N ILE A 90 1.34 2.72 -17.44
CA ILE A 90 1.93 2.70 -18.77
C ILE A 90 1.78 1.31 -19.40
N SER A 91 2.18 0.24 -18.68
CA SER A 91 2.07 -1.12 -19.23
C SER A 91 0.62 -1.50 -19.49
N TYR A 92 -0.30 -1.12 -18.59
CA TYR A 92 -1.74 -1.37 -18.74
C TYR A 92 -2.29 -0.73 -20.01
N LEU A 93 -1.93 0.54 -20.29
CA LEU A 93 -2.35 1.26 -21.49
C LEU A 93 -1.79 0.62 -22.77
N PHE A 94 -0.50 0.28 -22.80
CA PHE A 94 0.13 -0.36 -23.96
C PHE A 94 -0.43 -1.77 -24.23
N LEU A 95 -0.68 -2.53 -23.16
CA LEU A 95 -1.31 -3.85 -23.23
C LEU A 95 -2.83 -3.78 -23.49
N ARG A 96 -3.41 -2.58 -23.49
CA ARG A 96 -4.86 -2.33 -23.62
C ARG A 96 -5.68 -3.11 -22.59
N GLY A 97 -5.15 -3.18 -21.37
CA GLY A 97 -5.76 -3.90 -20.25
C GLY A 97 -5.89 -5.41 -20.47
N LYS A 98 -4.99 -6.05 -21.22
CA LYS A 98 -5.04 -7.50 -21.51
C LYS A 98 -3.68 -8.16 -21.34
N CYS A 99 -3.67 -9.41 -20.87
CA CYS A 99 -2.44 -10.21 -20.79
C CYS A 99 -1.80 -10.37 -22.19
N ILE A 100 -0.48 -10.25 -22.31
CA ILE A 100 0.19 -10.40 -23.62
C ILE A 100 0.02 -11.80 -24.20
N ALA A 101 0.04 -12.83 -23.35
CA ALA A 101 0.03 -14.24 -23.73
C ALA A 101 -1.38 -14.73 -24.06
N CYS A 102 -2.31 -14.68 -23.12
CA CYS A 102 -3.66 -15.24 -23.29
C CYS A 102 -4.75 -14.22 -23.67
N LYS A 103 -4.42 -12.91 -23.73
CA LYS A 103 -5.37 -11.81 -24.01
C LYS A 103 -6.54 -11.67 -23.03
N ALA A 104 -6.54 -12.40 -21.92
CA ALA A 104 -7.53 -12.23 -20.86
C ALA A 104 -7.45 -10.80 -20.27
N PRO A 105 -8.58 -10.21 -19.85
CA PRO A 105 -8.62 -8.86 -19.32
C PRO A 105 -7.87 -8.75 -17.98
N ILE A 106 -7.17 -7.64 -17.79
CA ILE A 106 -6.54 -7.23 -16.54
C ILE A 106 -7.50 -6.24 -15.86
N SER A 107 -7.77 -6.46 -14.57
CA SER A 107 -8.67 -5.60 -13.80
C SER A 107 -8.25 -4.14 -13.84
N ILE A 108 -9.23 -3.24 -14.00
CA ILE A 108 -9.00 -1.78 -13.95
C ILE A 108 -8.58 -1.30 -12.55
N ARG A 109 -8.78 -2.13 -11.52
CA ARG A 109 -8.38 -1.81 -10.16
C ARG A 109 -6.89 -1.53 -10.03
N TYR A 110 -6.04 -2.26 -10.74
CA TYR A 110 -4.59 -2.07 -10.70
C TYR A 110 -4.17 -0.63 -11.04
N PRO A 111 -4.48 -0.09 -12.23
CA PRO A 111 -4.14 1.29 -12.56
C PRO A 111 -4.90 2.33 -11.73
N VAL A 112 -6.09 2.01 -11.20
CA VAL A 112 -6.82 2.92 -10.29
C VAL A 112 -6.06 3.11 -8.98
N VAL A 113 -5.59 2.03 -8.35
CA VAL A 113 -4.79 2.11 -7.13
C VAL A 113 -3.49 2.87 -7.39
N GLU A 114 -2.82 2.60 -8.50
CA GLU A 114 -1.58 3.29 -8.90
C GLU A 114 -1.79 4.81 -9.07
N LEU A 115 -2.83 5.22 -9.79
CA LEU A 115 -3.15 6.62 -10.01
C LEU A 115 -3.62 7.31 -8.73
N LEU A 116 -4.41 6.64 -7.89
CA LEU A 116 -4.82 7.17 -6.60
C LEU A 116 -3.61 7.43 -5.70
N THR A 117 -2.71 6.46 -5.59
CA THR A 117 -1.47 6.60 -4.81
C THR A 117 -0.61 7.73 -5.36
N ALA A 118 -0.38 7.78 -6.67
CA ALA A 118 0.38 8.87 -7.31
C ALA A 118 -0.21 10.26 -7.07
N THR A 119 -1.52 10.40 -7.21
CA THR A 119 -2.22 11.67 -7.05
C THR A 119 -2.16 12.15 -5.59
N LEU A 120 -2.41 11.25 -4.64
CA LEU A 120 -2.29 11.56 -3.22
C LEU A 120 -0.85 11.89 -2.83
N SER A 121 0.15 11.18 -3.38
CA SER A 121 1.55 11.49 -3.09
C SER A 121 1.95 12.88 -3.56
N ALA A 122 1.57 13.23 -4.79
CA ALA A 122 1.84 14.56 -5.32
C ALA A 122 1.13 15.65 -4.49
N PHE A 123 -0.14 15.43 -4.17
CA PHE A 123 -0.93 16.38 -3.38
C PHE A 123 -0.36 16.59 -1.97
N LEU A 124 0.00 15.52 -1.26
CA LEU A 124 0.50 15.59 0.10
C LEU A 124 1.86 16.30 0.17
N ILE A 125 2.78 15.99 -0.74
CA ILE A 125 4.09 16.68 -0.78
C ILE A 125 3.93 18.14 -1.24
N TRP A 126 2.99 18.41 -2.15
CA TRP A 126 2.68 19.80 -2.50
C TRP A 126 2.10 20.57 -1.31
N HIS A 127 1.28 19.96 -0.48
CA HIS A 127 0.63 20.62 0.66
C HIS A 127 1.52 20.76 1.90
N PHE A 128 2.24 19.69 2.28
CA PHE A 128 3.02 19.63 3.53
C PHE A 128 4.54 19.85 3.32
N GLY A 129 5.00 19.92 2.06
CA GLY A 129 6.43 19.93 1.72
C GLY A 129 7.04 18.53 1.73
N SER A 130 8.35 18.42 1.43
CA SER A 130 9.04 17.11 1.34
C SER A 130 9.82 16.68 2.58
N GLY A 131 9.77 17.47 3.65
CA GLY A 131 10.40 17.13 4.93
C GLY A 131 9.68 16.00 5.68
N VAL A 132 10.08 15.78 6.94
CA VAL A 132 9.55 14.70 7.81
C VAL A 132 8.02 14.68 7.83
N LEU A 133 7.39 15.85 7.94
CA LEU A 133 5.93 15.97 7.97
C LEU A 133 5.27 15.39 6.71
N GLY A 134 5.71 15.82 5.53
CA GLY A 134 5.20 15.33 4.25
C GLY A 134 5.44 13.83 4.07
N LEU A 135 6.64 13.34 4.37
CA LEU A 135 6.96 11.92 4.29
C LEU A 135 6.11 11.08 5.23
N SER A 136 5.82 11.56 6.44
CA SER A 136 4.92 10.89 7.37
C SER A 136 3.48 10.82 6.83
N THR A 137 3.00 11.87 6.17
CA THR A 137 1.67 11.84 5.53
C THR A 137 1.60 10.86 4.34
N LEU A 138 2.71 10.68 3.61
CA LEU A 138 2.78 9.64 2.56
C LEU A 138 2.66 8.24 3.16
N LEU A 139 3.43 7.95 4.21
CA LEU A 139 3.34 6.66 4.91
C LEU A 139 1.92 6.39 5.40
N PHE A 140 1.30 7.39 6.03
CA PHE A 140 -0.09 7.33 6.49
C PHE A 140 -1.04 7.02 5.33
N ALA A 141 -0.95 7.74 4.21
CA ALA A 141 -1.80 7.53 3.04
C ALA A 141 -1.60 6.14 2.42
N TYR A 142 -0.36 5.66 2.29
CA TYR A 142 -0.08 4.34 1.70
C TYR A 142 -0.67 3.21 2.53
N LEU A 143 -0.56 3.27 3.85
CA LEU A 143 -1.14 2.28 4.75
C LEU A 143 -2.66 2.35 4.73
N LEU A 144 -3.26 3.55 4.73
CA LEU A 144 -4.71 3.69 4.61
C LEU A 144 -5.24 3.17 3.28
N ILE A 145 -4.58 3.45 2.15
CA ILE A 145 -5.00 2.92 0.84
C ILE A 145 -5.00 1.39 0.88
N ALA A 146 -3.91 0.78 1.35
CA ALA A 146 -3.81 -0.67 1.44
C ALA A 146 -4.94 -1.26 2.31
N MET A 147 -5.11 -0.74 3.54
CA MET A 147 -6.14 -1.22 4.46
C MET A 147 -7.56 -0.98 3.94
N THR A 148 -7.85 0.17 3.32
CA THR A 148 -9.17 0.46 2.73
C THR A 148 -9.55 -0.59 1.69
N PHE A 149 -8.61 -0.95 0.82
CA PHE A 149 -8.86 -1.92 -0.24
C PHE A 149 -8.89 -3.37 0.25
N ILE A 150 -8.14 -3.69 1.32
CA ILE A 150 -8.22 -5.00 1.97
C ILE A 150 -9.56 -5.15 2.69
N ASP A 151 -9.96 -4.14 3.46
CA ASP A 151 -11.23 -4.11 4.18
C ASP A 151 -12.42 -4.21 3.22
N ALA A 152 -12.39 -3.47 2.10
CA ALA A 152 -13.43 -3.56 1.08
C ALA A 152 -13.55 -4.96 0.43
N ASP A 153 -12.46 -5.72 0.35
CA ASP A 153 -12.45 -7.06 -0.26
C ASP A 153 -12.80 -8.17 0.73
N THR A 154 -12.29 -8.07 1.97
CA THR A 154 -12.30 -9.18 2.94
C THR A 154 -12.89 -8.83 4.29
N GLN A 155 -13.19 -7.54 4.55
CA GLN A 155 -13.61 -7.03 5.86
C GLN A 155 -12.60 -7.38 6.98
N LEU A 156 -11.32 -7.44 6.61
CA LEU A 156 -10.21 -7.71 7.53
C LEU A 156 -9.31 -6.48 7.59
N LEU A 157 -8.80 -6.18 8.78
CA LEU A 157 -7.76 -5.17 9.00
C LEU A 157 -6.52 -5.84 9.57
N PRO A 158 -5.49 -6.12 8.74
CA PRO A 158 -4.28 -6.79 9.20
C PRO A 158 -3.55 -5.98 10.27
N ASP A 159 -3.29 -6.61 11.41
CA ASP A 159 -2.55 -5.99 12.53
C ASP A 159 -1.15 -5.53 12.11
N ASP A 160 -0.51 -6.23 11.16
CA ASP A 160 0.77 -5.87 10.55
C ASP A 160 0.75 -4.51 9.82
N LEU A 161 -0.43 -3.95 9.53
CA LEU A 161 -0.60 -2.61 8.97
C LEU A 161 -1.19 -1.64 10.00
N THR A 162 -2.19 -2.08 10.75
CA THR A 162 -2.92 -1.26 11.71
C THR A 162 -2.04 -0.81 12.89
N PHE A 163 -1.29 -1.72 13.51
CA PHE A 163 -0.48 -1.37 14.68
C PHE A 163 0.71 -0.48 14.33
N PRO A 164 1.47 -0.72 13.25
CA PRO A 164 2.51 0.22 12.82
C PRO A 164 1.94 1.61 12.54
N LEU A 165 0.78 1.72 11.88
CA LEU A 165 0.14 3.01 11.62
C LEU A 165 -0.19 3.74 12.92
N LEU A 166 -0.83 3.04 13.87
CA LEU A 166 -1.19 3.58 15.18
C LEU A 166 0.04 4.12 15.92
N TRP A 167 1.07 3.28 16.08
CA TRP A 167 2.27 3.65 16.82
C TRP A 167 3.06 4.75 16.13
N CYS A 168 3.22 4.70 14.80
CA CYS A 168 3.85 5.78 14.05
C CYS A 168 3.10 7.11 14.22
N GLY A 169 1.77 7.10 14.16
CA GLY A 169 0.95 8.30 14.34
C GLY A 169 1.10 8.91 15.74
N LEU A 170 1.09 8.09 16.79
CA LEU A 170 1.28 8.54 18.17
C LEU A 170 2.71 9.07 18.42
N LEU A 171 3.73 8.34 17.96
CA LEU A 171 5.13 8.73 18.12
C LEU A 171 5.47 10.03 17.38
N LEU A 172 4.92 10.20 16.17
CA LEU A 172 5.10 11.44 15.41
C LEU A 172 4.51 12.65 16.13
N ASN A 173 3.40 12.47 16.84
CA ASN A 173 2.70 13.55 17.54
C ASN A 173 3.13 13.76 19.00
N LEU A 174 4.21 13.10 19.47
CA LEU A 174 4.77 13.34 20.81
C LEU A 174 5.09 14.82 21.08
N HIS A 175 5.49 15.54 20.02
CA HIS A 175 5.79 16.97 20.07
C HIS A 175 4.81 17.82 19.24
N GLY A 176 3.61 17.28 18.94
CA GLY A 176 2.58 18.00 18.20
C GLY A 176 2.89 18.27 16.73
N ALA A 177 3.52 17.32 16.03
CA ALA A 177 3.98 17.53 14.65
C ALA A 177 2.84 17.75 13.63
N LEU A 178 1.75 16.97 13.71
CA LEU A 178 0.54 17.16 12.89
C LEU A 178 -0.61 17.72 13.73
N VAL A 179 -0.83 17.13 14.91
CA VAL A 179 -1.91 17.48 15.84
C VAL A 179 -1.40 17.34 17.29
N PRO A 180 -2.02 18.01 18.27
CA PRO A 180 -1.73 17.74 19.69
C PRO A 180 -1.88 16.25 20.04
N LEU A 181 -1.02 15.74 20.93
CA LEU A 181 -1.02 14.32 21.31
C LEU A 181 -2.40 13.88 21.86
N GLN A 182 -3.08 14.76 22.59
CA GLN A 182 -4.42 14.51 23.12
C GLN A 182 -5.41 14.21 22.00
N GLU A 183 -5.38 14.98 20.90
CA GLU A 183 -6.24 14.76 19.74
C GLU A 183 -5.87 13.47 19.00
N ALA A 184 -4.58 13.15 18.87
CA ALA A 184 -4.14 11.89 18.26
C ALA A 184 -4.62 10.67 19.06
N VAL A 185 -4.53 10.71 20.39
CA VAL A 185 -5.02 9.64 21.27
C VAL A 185 -6.54 9.53 21.22
N ILE A 186 -7.26 10.66 21.26
CA ILE A 186 -8.72 10.67 21.13
C ILE A 186 -9.14 10.10 19.77
N GLY A 187 -8.47 10.47 18.67
CA GLY A 187 -8.74 9.95 17.34
C GLY A 187 -8.52 8.43 17.26
N ALA A 188 -7.42 7.92 17.83
CA ALA A 188 -7.16 6.49 17.92
C ALA A 188 -8.24 5.74 18.72
N ALA A 189 -8.62 6.28 19.89
CA ALA A 189 -9.67 5.68 20.72
C ALA A 189 -11.04 5.72 20.02
N ALA A 190 -11.39 6.84 19.39
CA ALA A 190 -12.63 6.98 18.64
C ALA A 190 -12.69 6.01 17.46
N GLY A 191 -11.61 5.91 16.67
CA GLY A 191 -11.53 4.97 15.55
C GLY A 191 -11.71 3.52 15.99
N TYR A 192 -11.08 3.11 17.10
CA TYR A 192 -11.25 1.78 17.67
C TYR A 192 -12.69 1.52 18.15
N LEU A 193 -13.30 2.49 18.82
CA LEU A 193 -14.63 2.34 19.42
C LEU A 193 -15.78 2.49 18.41
N CYS A 194 -15.59 3.21 17.30
CA CYS A 194 -16.63 3.44 16.29
C CYS A 194 -17.18 2.14 15.67
N LEU A 195 -16.41 1.06 15.67
CA LEU A 195 -16.84 -0.26 15.16
C LEU A 195 -17.47 -1.15 16.24
N TRP A 196 -17.45 -0.73 17.51
CA TRP A 196 -17.97 -1.46 18.67
C TRP A 196 -19.30 -0.89 19.21
N SER A 197 -19.86 0.11 18.53
CA SER A 197 -21.19 0.70 18.80
C SER A 197 -22.19 0.24 17.75
#